data_AF-A0A1B8HTV7-F1
#
_entry.id   AF-A0A1B8HTV7-F1
#
_cell.length_a   1.000
_cell.length_b   1.000
_cell.length_c   1.000
_cell.angle_alpha   90.00
_cell.angle_beta   90.00
_cell.angle_gamma   90.00
#
_symmetry.space_group_name_H-M   'P 1'
#
loop_
_entity.id
_entity.type
_entity.pdbx_description
1 polymer ?
#
loop_
_entity_poly.entity_id
_entity_poly.type
_entity_poly.pdbx_seq_one_letter_code
_entity_poly.pdbx_strand_id
1 'polypeptide(L)'
;MAVDWDKHLLNPLHTVFAEKVRWEPVKSAKGTEPYDIDGIFDRAYFQNYESTDDESSINTTKPILGVRDVIFKASPLKGDRVFIYSVNAMFVVYDVQPDSHGGTHLLLNKVK
;
A
#
# COMPACT_ATOMS: atom_id res chain seq x y z
N MET A 1 -18.38 -23.75 -5.26
CA MET A 1 -18.33 -22.50 -6.05
C MET A 1 -17.32 -21.59 -5.38
N ALA A 2 -16.36 -21.03 -6.12
CA ALA A 2 -15.50 -19.97 -5.59
C ALA A 2 -16.32 -18.67 -5.46
N VAL A 3 -16.10 -17.91 -4.39
CA VAL A 3 -16.72 -16.60 -4.18
C VAL A 3 -15.99 -15.56 -5.05
N ASP A 4 -16.74 -14.70 -5.74
CA ASP A 4 -16.18 -13.53 -6.42
C ASP A 4 -15.97 -12.39 -5.41
N TRP A 5 -14.77 -12.37 -4.81
CA TRP A 5 -14.42 -11.43 -3.75
C TRP A 5 -14.33 -9.99 -4.24
N ASP A 6 -13.89 -9.75 -5.47
CA ASP A 6 -13.83 -8.38 -6.00
C ASP A 6 -15.23 -7.79 -6.11
N LYS A 7 -16.17 -8.54 -6.71
CA LYS A 7 -17.55 -8.08 -6.85
C LYS A 7 -18.26 -7.88 -5.51
N HIS A 8 -18.07 -8.81 -4.58
CA HIS A 8 -18.88 -8.87 -3.36
C HIS A 8 -18.26 -8.16 -2.14
N LEU A 9 -16.95 -7.91 -2.14
CA LEU A 9 -16.25 -7.33 -0.98
C LEU A 9 -15.29 -6.20 -1.39
N LEU A 10 -14.30 -6.47 -2.23
CA LEU A 10 -13.19 -5.53 -2.45
C LEU A 10 -13.65 -4.27 -3.18
N ASN A 11 -14.41 -4.40 -4.28
CA ASN A 11 -14.90 -3.23 -5.02
C ASN A 11 -15.86 -2.36 -4.18
N PRO A 12 -16.87 -2.91 -3.49
CA PRO A 12 -17.70 -2.13 -2.57
C PRO A 12 -16.89 -1.43 -1.47
N LEU A 13 -15.92 -2.13 -0.84
CA LEU A 13 -15.06 -1.56 0.21
C LEU A 13 -14.25 -0.37 -0.32
N HIS A 14 -13.60 -0.52 -1.47
CA HIS A 14 -12.80 0.53 -2.08
C HIS A 14 -13.66 1.72 -2.52
N THR A 15 -14.91 1.51 -2.92
CA THR A 15 -15.82 2.61 -3.29
C THR A 15 -16.10 3.55 -2.10
N VAL A 16 -15.99 3.06 -0.87
CA VAL A 16 -16.29 3.83 0.36
C VAL A 16 -15.02 4.39 1.00
N PHE A 17 -13.96 3.58 1.12
CA PHE A 17 -12.81 3.90 1.96
C PHE A 17 -11.52 4.22 1.20
N ALA A 18 -11.46 3.97 -0.11
CA ALA A 18 -10.24 4.23 -0.86
C ALA A 18 -10.07 5.73 -1.14
N GLU A 19 -8.82 6.16 -1.16
CA GLU A 19 -8.41 7.45 -1.70
C GLU A 19 -7.62 7.26 -2.99
N LYS A 20 -7.63 8.29 -3.84
CA LYS A 20 -6.75 8.35 -5.00
C LYS A 20 -5.30 8.49 -4.51
N VAL A 21 -4.39 7.79 -5.17
CA VAL A 21 -2.95 7.88 -4.96
C VAL A 21 -2.22 7.76 -6.31
N ARG A 22 -1.06 8.41 -6.46
CA ARG A 22 -0.27 8.31 -7.69
C ARG A 22 0.65 7.12 -7.62
N TRP A 23 0.42 6.12 -8.46
CA TRP A 23 1.30 4.97 -8.61
C TRP A 23 2.45 5.24 -9.56
N GLU A 24 3.66 4.84 -9.18
CA GLU A 24 4.88 4.98 -9.96
C GLU A 24 5.56 3.59 -10.12
N PRO A 25 5.34 2.90 -11.26
CA PRO A 25 5.83 1.54 -11.49
C PRO A 25 7.33 1.53 -11.88
N VAL A 26 8.21 1.89 -10.95
CA VAL A 26 9.67 1.96 -11.14
C VAL A 26 10.28 0.59 -11.45
N LYS A 27 9.72 -0.47 -10.87
CA LYS A 27 10.19 -1.86 -10.94
C LYS A 27 9.21 -2.77 -11.68
N SER A 28 7.91 -2.68 -11.40
CA SER A 28 6.89 -3.53 -12.03
C SER A 28 6.72 -3.27 -13.52
N ALA A 29 6.80 -2.02 -13.97
CA ALA A 29 6.63 -1.65 -15.37
C ALA A 29 7.50 -0.43 -15.75
N LYS A 30 8.83 -0.63 -15.75
CA LYS A 30 9.82 0.41 -16.02
C LYS A 30 9.52 1.17 -17.32
N GLY A 31 9.51 2.50 -17.23
CA GLY A 31 9.24 3.39 -18.37
C GLY A 31 7.76 3.70 -18.59
N THR A 32 6.86 3.13 -17.78
CA THR A 32 5.44 3.50 -17.78
C THR A 32 5.25 4.81 -17.01
N GLU A 33 4.50 5.73 -17.60
CA GLU A 33 4.11 6.97 -16.93
C GLU A 33 3.32 6.70 -15.63
N PRO A 34 3.52 7.51 -14.58
CA PRO A 34 2.73 7.42 -13.36
C PRO A 34 1.23 7.55 -13.64
N TYR A 35 0.41 6.84 -12.86
CA TYR A 35 -1.05 6.88 -13.01
C TYR A 35 -1.75 6.78 -11.66
N ASP A 36 -2.97 7.31 -11.58
CA ASP A 36 -3.73 7.24 -10.34
C ASP A 36 -4.40 5.88 -10.16
N ILE A 37 -4.37 5.37 -8.93
CA ILE A 37 -5.06 4.17 -8.48
C ILE A 37 -5.88 4.47 -7.21
N ASP A 38 -6.83 3.61 -6.89
CA ASP A 38 -7.59 3.66 -5.64
C ASP A 38 -6.96 2.72 -4.60
N GLY A 39 -6.59 3.26 -3.45
CA GLY A 39 -6.05 2.48 -2.33
C GLY A 39 -6.53 2.98 -0.98
N ILE A 40 -6.64 2.07 -0.02
CA ILE A 40 -6.97 2.39 1.37
C ILE A 40 -5.64 2.56 2.10
N PHE A 41 -5.28 3.81 2.38
CA PHE A 41 -4.03 4.12 3.05
C PHE A 41 -4.20 4.12 4.56
N ASP A 42 -3.50 3.23 5.23
CA ASP A 42 -3.36 3.22 6.67
C ASP A 42 -2.04 3.91 7.06
N ARG A 43 -2.20 5.09 7.66
CA ARG A 43 -1.11 5.80 8.34
C ARG A 43 -0.77 5.02 9.60
N ALA A 44 0.05 3.99 9.47
CA ALA A 44 0.56 3.30 10.65
C ALA A 44 1.24 4.32 11.58
N TYR A 45 0.57 4.64 12.68
CA TYR A 45 1.07 5.56 13.68
C TYR A 45 2.15 4.85 14.48
N PHE A 46 3.36 5.40 14.42
CA PHE A 46 4.37 5.20 15.44
C PHE A 46 4.26 6.27 16.52
N GLN A 47 3.82 5.89 17.71
CA GLN A 47 4.32 6.56 18.90
C GLN A 47 5.75 6.06 19.11
N ASN A 48 6.73 6.93 18.85
CA ASN A 48 8.08 6.73 19.37
C ASN A 48 7.97 6.74 20.90
N TYR A 49 7.93 5.56 21.52
CA TYR A 49 8.33 5.47 22.92
C TYR A 49 9.85 5.44 22.92
N GLU A 50 10.49 6.50 23.40
CA GLU A 50 11.86 6.39 23.89
C GLU A 50 11.82 5.40 25.06
N SER A 51 12.31 4.19 24.83
CA SER A 51 12.59 3.23 25.88
C SER A 51 13.79 3.73 26.68
N THR A 52 13.54 4.21 27.89
CA THR A 52 14.60 4.68 28.82
C THR A 52 15.34 3.52 29.50
N ASP A 53 15.18 2.27 29.06
CA ASP A 53 15.86 1.11 29.67
C ASP A 53 16.18 0.01 28.64
N ASP A 54 17.31 -0.65 28.89
CA ASP A 54 18.16 -1.48 28.02
C ASP A 54 17.59 -2.85 27.60
N GLU A 55 16.26 -3.00 27.46
CA GLU A 55 15.64 -4.24 26.97
C GLU A 55 14.57 -3.98 25.89
N SER A 56 14.97 -4.24 24.64
CA SER A 56 14.15 -4.62 23.48
C SER A 56 12.66 -4.25 23.44
N SER A 57 12.31 -3.31 22.56
CA SER A 57 11.05 -3.40 21.79
C SER A 57 11.11 -2.59 20.48
N ILE A 58 11.63 -3.19 19.40
CA ILE A 58 11.46 -2.64 18.05
C ILE A 58 10.17 -3.22 17.47
N ASN A 59 9.03 -2.61 17.81
CA ASN A 59 7.86 -2.74 16.95
C ASN A 59 7.99 -1.66 15.87
N THR A 60 7.97 -2.05 14.59
CA THR A 60 7.89 -1.11 13.44
C THR A 60 6.67 -1.43 12.53
N THR A 61 5.43 -1.07 12.90
CA THR A 61 4.25 -0.88 12.05
C THR A 61 4.51 0.14 10.92
N LYS A 62 4.81 -0.40 9.74
CA LYS A 62 5.01 0.40 8.53
C LYS A 62 3.66 0.89 7.99
N PRO A 63 3.59 2.07 7.35
CA PRO A 63 2.40 2.48 6.62
C PRO A 63 2.00 1.41 5.59
N ILE A 64 0.71 1.16 5.45
CA ILE A 64 0.17 0.13 4.55
C ILE A 64 -0.74 0.81 3.55
N LEU A 65 -0.70 0.35 2.31
CA LEU A 65 -1.70 0.67 1.30
C LEU A 65 -2.40 -0.62 0.88
N GLY A 66 -3.67 -0.75 1.24
CA GLY A 66 -4.54 -1.82 0.74
C GLY A 66 -5.03 -1.49 -0.66
N VAL A 67 -4.79 -2.40 -1.61
CA VAL A 67 -5.11 -2.23 -3.04
C VAL A 67 -5.81 -3.47 -3.58
N ARG A 68 -6.54 -3.30 -4.69
CA ARG A 68 -7.07 -4.42 -5.47
C ARG A 68 -6.11 -4.74 -6.59
N ASP A 69 -5.86 -6.02 -6.84
CA ASP A 69 -4.87 -6.43 -7.86
C ASP A 69 -5.29 -5.97 -9.27
N VAL A 70 -6.60 -5.92 -9.52
CA VAL A 70 -7.20 -5.60 -10.83
C VAL A 70 -6.93 -4.18 -11.32
N ILE A 71 -6.51 -3.26 -10.44
CA ILE A 71 -6.28 -1.85 -10.78
C ILE A 71 -4.90 -1.61 -11.41
N PHE A 72 -3.99 -2.58 -11.28
CA PHE A 72 -2.63 -2.43 -11.78
C PHE A 72 -2.51 -2.89 -13.23
N LYS A 73 -1.75 -2.12 -14.02
CA LYS A 73 -1.36 -2.53 -15.38
C LYS A 73 -0.35 -3.69 -15.38
N ALA A 74 0.44 -3.80 -14.31
CA ALA A 74 1.38 -4.89 -14.05
C ALA A 74 1.47 -5.09 -12.54
N SER A 75 1.58 -6.34 -12.09
CA SER A 75 1.59 -6.65 -10.65
C SER A 75 2.67 -5.83 -9.91
N PRO A 76 2.33 -5.23 -8.76
CA PRO A 76 3.24 -4.37 -8.03
C PRO A 76 4.45 -5.15 -7.52
N LEU A 77 5.63 -4.49 -7.51
CA LEU A 77 6.88 -5.07 -7.04
C LEU A 77 7.53 -4.20 -5.97
N LYS A 78 8.32 -4.83 -5.11
CA LYS A 78 9.21 -4.13 -4.17
C LYS A 78 10.09 -3.12 -4.90
N GLY A 79 10.11 -1.89 -4.41
CA GLY A 79 10.83 -0.77 -4.99
C GLY A 79 10.03 0.10 -5.95
N ASP A 80 8.79 -0.29 -6.30
CA ASP A 80 7.83 0.66 -6.86
C ASP A 80 7.54 1.79 -5.86
N ARG A 81 7.00 2.89 -6.36
CA ARG A 81 6.71 4.07 -5.54
C ARG A 81 5.24 4.43 -5.62
N VAL A 82 4.79 5.11 -4.58
CA VAL A 82 3.44 5.66 -4.52
C VAL A 82 3.48 7.02 -3.84
N PHE A 83 2.85 8.00 -4.45
CA PHE A 83 2.61 9.30 -3.84
C PHE A 83 1.21 9.33 -3.25
N ILE A 84 1.12 9.55 -1.95
CA ILE A 84 -0.16 9.63 -1.24
C ILE A 84 -0.56 11.09 -1.10
N TYR A 85 -1.63 11.50 -1.79
CA TYR A 85 -2.06 12.90 -1.83
C TYR A 85 -2.48 13.43 -0.45
N SER A 86 -3.18 12.64 0.37
CA SER A 86 -3.69 13.09 1.67
C SER A 86 -2.63 13.39 2.73
N VAL A 87 -1.41 12.89 2.56
CA VAL A 87 -0.23 13.22 3.39
C VAL A 87 0.85 13.98 2.65
N ASN A 88 0.64 14.29 1.36
CA ASN A 88 1.59 14.97 0.49
C ASN A 88 3.00 14.37 0.58
N ALA A 89 3.10 13.04 0.50
CA ALA A 89 4.36 12.34 0.70
C ALA A 89 4.54 11.17 -0.26
N MET A 90 5.81 10.97 -0.66
CA MET A 90 6.25 9.84 -1.46
C MET A 90 6.64 8.66 -0.58
N PHE A 91 6.25 7.47 -0.99
CA PHE A 91 6.59 6.22 -0.35
C PHE A 91 7.18 5.24 -1.37
N VAL A 92 7.98 4.30 -0.87
CA VAL A 92 8.49 3.16 -1.64
C VAL A 92 7.90 1.88 -1.08
N VAL A 93 7.51 0.97 -1.97
CA VAL A 93 7.03 -0.36 -1.62
C VAL A 93 8.18 -1.16 -1.05
N TYR A 94 8.07 -1.49 0.24
CA TYR A 94 9.03 -2.31 0.97
C TYR A 94 8.74 -3.81 0.79
N ASP A 95 7.47 -4.18 0.81
CA ASP A 95 7.00 -5.55 0.69
C ASP A 95 5.60 -5.60 0.06
N VAL A 96 5.27 -6.73 -0.58
CA VAL A 96 4.01 -6.96 -1.29
C VAL A 96 3.39 -8.24 -0.73
N GLN A 97 2.21 -8.12 -0.12
CA GLN A 97 1.53 -9.22 0.56
C GLN A 97 0.13 -9.45 -0.03
N PRO A 98 0.00 -10.35 -1.02
CA PRO A 98 -1.31 -10.73 -1.56
C PRO A 98 -2.18 -11.43 -0.52
N ASP A 99 -3.47 -11.13 -0.50
CA ASP A 99 -4.43 -11.69 0.46
C ASP A 99 -5.11 -12.99 0.00
N SER A 100 -4.73 -13.51 -1.18
CA SER A 100 -5.33 -14.67 -1.87
C SER A 100 -6.80 -14.51 -2.31
N HIS A 101 -7.35 -13.30 -2.23
CA HIS A 101 -8.72 -12.95 -2.57
C HIS A 101 -8.80 -11.82 -3.62
N GLY A 102 -7.68 -11.44 -4.22
CA GLY A 102 -7.58 -10.38 -5.24
C GLY A 102 -7.26 -9.00 -4.66
N GLY A 103 -6.96 -8.91 -3.37
CA GLY A 103 -6.39 -7.75 -2.71
C GLY A 103 -4.91 -7.97 -2.39
N THR A 104 -4.21 -6.87 -2.21
CA THR A 104 -2.80 -6.86 -1.80
C THR A 104 -2.57 -5.78 -0.76
N HIS A 105 -1.82 -6.11 0.29
CA HIS A 105 -1.25 -5.13 1.20
C HIS A 105 0.16 -4.75 0.73
N LEU A 106 0.34 -3.47 0.42
CA LEU A 106 1.65 -2.90 0.12
C LEU A 106 2.20 -2.27 1.40
N LEU A 107 3.26 -2.86 1.96
CA LEU A 107 3.97 -2.27 3.09
C LEU A 107 4.92 -1.21 2.56
N LEU A 108 4.89 -0.02 3.16
CA LEU A 108 5.56 1.16 2.62
C LEU A 108 6.65 1.68 3.55
N ASN A 109 7.67 2.31 2.96
CA ASN A 109 8.61 3.18 3.67
C ASN A 109 8.49 4.60 3.10
N LYS A 110 8.47 5.62 3.97
CA LYS A 110 8.49 7.02 3.53
C LYS A 110 9.83 7.35 2.88
N VAL A 111 9.80 7.99 1.71
CA VAL A 111 11.00 8.53 1.05
C VAL A 111 11.39 9.83 1.77
N LYS A 112 12.66 9.97 2.14
CA LYS A 112 13.21 11.19 2.75
C LYS A 112 13.41 12.29 1.71
#